data_AF-G0UBE1-F1
#
_entry.id   AF-G0UBE1-F1
#
_cell.length_a   1.000
_cell.length_b   1.000
_cell.length_c   1.000
_cell.angle_alpha   90.00
_cell.angle_beta   90.00
_cell.angle_gamma   90.00
#
_symmetry.space_group_name_H-M   'P 1'
#
loop_
_entity.id
_entity.type
_entity.pdbx_description
1 polymer ?
#
loop_
_entity_poly.entity_id
_entity_poly.type
_entity_poly.pdbx_seq_one_letter_code
_entity_poly.pdbx_strand_id
1 'polypeptide(L)'
;MNEQLFVQRPSTTESKHLHTLHIRHIANSIRTHGTGIMSTTVNYVYKCLLKKLPIVSQFLADDHVKSRLIKDVKQFNEKRGVANNEYTLAQAEKFIREMRKLGVAHDGQTFIAKFCSLVSEIANALAYMRMMRSGGLRTVADSTVFVPFSGDFTQLERVLDSDASGSEDKVDKGDGDAGRKEKTESESDEKSEDAPVKSKQTLQAMRLVDQVVGNMRKKLSEGSDYFHMLLEAVTRRLNGAIKYTHLKNFHMIIPPICVLHVEMMVREKEQLVKKNKDGIFTDDGFALGCAFLLKLFGVWDSFESLHWFESVRNHYGARLRAVKEGISAHEQEVSDRASGEGAPSPYGVEDVSNMHPTAMMLETVMSEFTTLEEAFVSSKVFFYSASLEAGIDVEKQEDEEEEAEKDTNLGGDAQGR
;
A
#
# COMPACT_ATOMS: atom_id res chain seq x y z
N MET A 1 2.28 -9.28 1.54
CA MET A 1 3.00 -8.51 0.47
C MET A 1 4.47 -8.94 0.26
N ASN A 2 4.84 -10.22 0.36
CA ASN A 2 6.26 -10.61 0.33
C ASN A 2 6.89 -10.75 -1.08
N GLU A 3 6.10 -10.92 -2.15
CA GLU A 3 6.66 -11.16 -3.50
C GLU A 3 6.40 -10.07 -4.54
N GLN A 4 5.71 -8.97 -4.19
CA GLN A 4 5.31 -7.89 -5.12
C GLN A 4 4.91 -8.44 -6.50
N LEU A 5 3.84 -9.23 -6.52
CA LEU A 5 3.34 -9.96 -7.69
C LEU A 5 1.84 -9.67 -7.87
N PHE A 6 1.44 -9.34 -9.10
CA PHE A 6 0.03 -9.39 -9.50
C PHE A 6 -0.24 -10.64 -10.32
N VAL A 7 -1.27 -11.37 -9.94
CA VAL A 7 -1.79 -12.49 -10.72
C VAL A 7 -3.15 -12.09 -11.28
N GLN A 8 -3.34 -12.31 -12.57
CA GLN A 8 -4.64 -12.09 -13.21
C GLN A 8 -5.70 -13.00 -12.56
N ARG A 9 -6.89 -12.44 -12.28
CA ARG A 9 -8.01 -13.23 -11.79
C ARG A 9 -8.48 -14.22 -12.86
N PRO A 10 -8.60 -15.52 -12.56
CA PRO A 10 -9.06 -16.52 -13.53
C PRO A 10 -10.39 -16.15 -14.19
N SER A 11 -11.33 -15.61 -13.42
CA SER A 11 -12.64 -15.16 -13.91
C SER A 11 -12.60 -14.05 -14.99
N THR A 12 -11.45 -13.41 -15.20
CA THR A 12 -11.29 -12.34 -16.21
C THR A 12 -10.74 -12.85 -17.54
N THR A 13 -10.38 -14.14 -17.64
CA THR A 13 -9.82 -14.69 -18.86
C THR A 13 -10.27 -16.13 -19.09
N GLU A 14 -10.58 -16.47 -20.33
CA GLU A 14 -10.83 -17.85 -20.75
C GLU A 14 -9.52 -18.63 -21.01
N SER A 15 -8.37 -17.95 -20.89
CA SER A 15 -7.04 -18.53 -21.10
C SER A 15 -6.72 -19.58 -20.04
N LYS A 16 -6.06 -20.67 -20.47
CA LYS A 16 -5.50 -21.69 -19.56
C LYS A 16 -4.31 -21.17 -18.74
N HIS A 17 -3.72 -20.05 -19.15
CA HIS A 17 -2.57 -19.44 -18.49
C HIS A 17 -2.96 -18.06 -17.95
N LEU A 18 -2.68 -17.84 -16.67
CA LEU A 18 -2.88 -16.56 -16.02
C LEU A 18 -1.70 -15.64 -16.29
N HIS A 19 -1.97 -14.38 -16.59
CA HIS A 19 -0.92 -13.39 -16.70
C HIS A 19 -0.38 -13.02 -15.31
N THR A 20 0.94 -12.90 -15.20
CA THR A 20 1.61 -12.47 -13.97
C THR A 20 2.44 -11.23 -14.25
N LEU A 21 2.33 -10.25 -13.36
CA LEU A 21 3.12 -9.04 -13.41
C LEU A 21 4.03 -8.94 -12.20
N HIS A 22 5.33 -8.79 -12.48
CA HIS A 22 6.40 -8.65 -11.50
C HIS A 22 7.17 -7.35 -11.75
N ILE A 23 7.89 -6.90 -10.72
CA ILE A 23 8.85 -5.79 -10.80
C ILE A 23 9.79 -5.92 -12.01
N ARG A 24 10.27 -7.13 -12.32
CA ARG A 24 11.17 -7.39 -13.46
C ARG A 24 10.55 -7.01 -14.81
N HIS A 25 9.25 -7.24 -14.99
CA HIS A 25 8.54 -6.91 -16.23
C HIS A 25 8.45 -5.39 -16.40
N ILE A 26 8.18 -4.68 -15.31
CA ILE A 26 8.18 -3.21 -15.29
C ILE A 26 9.57 -2.66 -15.58
N ALA A 27 10.60 -3.17 -14.91
CA ALA A 27 11.98 -2.73 -15.10
C ALA A 27 12.43 -2.90 -16.57
N ASN A 28 12.12 -4.06 -17.16
CA ASN A 28 12.38 -4.32 -18.59
C ASN A 28 11.62 -3.35 -19.49
N SER A 29 10.35 -3.06 -19.21
CA SER A 29 9.54 -2.12 -19.99
C SER A 29 10.09 -0.69 -19.91
N ILE A 30 10.53 -0.25 -18.73
CA ILE A 30 11.20 1.05 -18.55
C ILE A 30 12.52 1.10 -19.32
N ARG A 31 13.28 -0.01 -19.35
CA ARG A 31 14.54 -0.09 -20.11
C ARG A 31 14.30 0.00 -21.63
N THR A 32 13.23 -0.57 -22.14
CA THR A 32 12.95 -0.59 -23.59
C THR A 32 12.23 0.65 -24.09
N HIS A 33 11.30 1.22 -23.32
CA HIS A 33 10.47 2.34 -23.78
C HIS A 33 10.70 3.64 -23.00
N GLY A 34 11.62 3.64 -22.05
CA GLY A 34 12.00 4.82 -21.26
C GLY A 34 11.09 5.10 -20.07
N THR A 35 11.47 6.13 -19.31
CA THR A 35 10.80 6.52 -18.05
C THR A 35 9.42 7.14 -18.25
N GLY A 36 9.05 7.55 -19.47
CA GLY A 36 7.74 8.14 -19.79
C GLY A 36 6.55 7.19 -19.53
N ILE A 37 6.78 5.87 -19.49
CA ILE A 37 5.76 4.90 -19.06
C ILE A 37 5.31 5.17 -17.62
N MET A 38 6.25 5.55 -16.74
CA MET A 38 5.95 5.81 -15.33
C MET A 38 4.98 6.97 -15.21
N SER A 39 5.31 8.14 -15.79
CA SER A 39 4.46 9.34 -15.73
C SER A 39 3.07 9.10 -16.31
N THR A 40 2.98 8.37 -17.43
CA THR A 40 1.70 8.01 -18.05
C THR A 40 0.87 7.13 -17.12
N THR A 41 1.50 6.14 -16.52
CA THR A 41 0.86 5.20 -15.59
C THR A 41 0.36 5.90 -14.32
N VAL A 42 1.16 6.81 -13.75
CA VAL A 42 0.75 7.64 -12.60
C VAL A 42 -0.53 8.39 -12.90
N ASN A 43 -0.60 9.03 -14.08
CA ASN A 43 -1.78 9.78 -14.49
C ASN A 43 -3.02 8.87 -14.64
N TYR A 44 -2.87 7.68 -15.21
CA TYR A 44 -3.97 6.72 -15.32
C TYR A 44 -4.45 6.22 -13.95
N VAL A 45 -3.54 5.90 -13.04
CA VAL A 45 -3.90 5.47 -11.69
C VAL A 45 -4.59 6.61 -10.94
N TYR A 46 -4.07 7.83 -11.01
CA TYR A 46 -4.72 9.01 -10.44
C TYR A 46 -6.15 9.19 -10.94
N LYS A 47 -6.36 9.13 -12.27
CA LYS A 47 -7.69 9.20 -12.89
C LYS A 47 -8.59 8.05 -12.45
N CYS A 48 -8.05 6.84 -12.27
CA CYS A 48 -8.79 5.69 -11.77
C CYS A 48 -9.30 5.93 -10.34
N LEU A 49 -8.43 6.42 -9.46
CA LEU A 49 -8.78 6.73 -8.07
C LEU A 49 -9.81 7.86 -7.97
N LEU A 50 -9.65 8.92 -8.75
CA LEU A 50 -10.63 10.01 -8.83
C LEU A 50 -12.01 9.55 -9.30
N LYS A 51 -12.11 8.46 -10.06
CA LYS A 51 -13.39 7.86 -10.45
C LYS A 51 -13.98 6.96 -9.36
N LYS A 52 -13.13 6.19 -8.65
CA LYS A 52 -13.57 5.19 -7.65
C LYS A 52 -13.90 5.79 -6.28
N LEU A 53 -13.15 6.79 -5.83
CA LEU A 53 -13.37 7.42 -4.52
C LEU A 53 -14.75 8.08 -4.36
N PRO A 54 -15.30 8.79 -5.37
CA PRO A 54 -16.67 9.27 -5.32
C PRO A 54 -17.70 8.16 -5.14
N ILE A 55 -17.47 6.97 -5.72
CA ILE A 55 -18.35 5.80 -5.56
C ILE A 55 -18.33 5.31 -4.10
N VAL A 56 -17.15 5.27 -3.48
CA VAL A 56 -17.01 4.97 -2.04
C VAL A 56 -17.80 5.97 -1.20
N SER A 57 -17.61 7.27 -1.47
CA SER A 57 -18.33 8.32 -0.75
C SER A 57 -19.85 8.24 -0.97
N GLN A 58 -20.31 7.95 -2.18
CA GLN A 58 -21.73 7.83 -2.49
C GLN A 58 -22.36 6.63 -1.77
N PHE A 59 -21.67 5.49 -1.77
CA PHE A 59 -22.13 4.30 -1.05
C PHE A 59 -22.27 4.55 0.46
N LEU A 60 -21.30 5.24 1.06
CA LEU A 60 -21.35 5.59 2.50
C LEU A 60 -22.34 6.71 2.82
N ALA A 61 -22.72 7.52 1.81
CA ALA A 61 -23.70 8.60 1.95
C ALA A 61 -25.14 8.12 1.77
N ASP A 62 -25.34 6.94 1.17
CA ASP A 62 -26.66 6.33 0.99
C ASP A 62 -27.40 6.24 2.32
N ASP A 63 -28.67 6.64 2.35
CA ASP A 63 -29.42 6.79 3.59
C ASP A 63 -29.58 5.46 4.35
N HIS A 64 -29.69 4.33 3.65
CA HIS A 64 -29.80 3.02 4.28
C HIS A 64 -28.48 2.60 4.94
N VAL A 65 -27.34 2.85 4.26
CA VAL A 65 -26.01 2.54 4.78
C VAL A 65 -25.65 3.49 5.92
N LYS A 66 -25.74 4.79 5.68
CA LYS A 66 -25.39 5.85 6.63
C LYS A 66 -26.17 5.75 7.93
N SER A 67 -27.50 5.58 7.85
CA SER A 67 -28.35 5.48 9.04
C SER A 67 -28.00 4.27 9.89
N ARG A 68 -27.65 3.14 9.26
CA ARG A 68 -27.19 1.95 9.97
C ARG A 68 -25.85 2.19 10.65
N LEU A 69 -24.87 2.75 9.94
CA LEU A 69 -23.55 3.05 10.51
C LEU A 69 -23.67 4.01 11.70
N ILE A 70 -24.48 5.08 11.59
CA ILE A 70 -24.73 6.01 12.71
C ILE A 70 -25.36 5.28 13.91
N LYS A 71 -26.29 4.35 13.66
CA LYS A 71 -26.90 3.56 14.72
C LYS A 71 -25.87 2.69 15.43
N ASP A 72 -24.98 2.05 14.68
CA ASP A 72 -23.94 1.19 15.25
C ASP A 72 -22.89 2.02 16.01
N VAL A 73 -22.52 3.22 15.53
CA VAL A 73 -21.70 4.19 16.29
C VAL A 73 -22.33 4.53 17.64
N LYS A 74 -23.63 4.84 17.66
CA LYS A 74 -24.34 5.16 18.91
C LYS A 74 -24.34 3.96 19.88
N GLN A 75 -24.67 2.78 19.38
CA GLN A 75 -24.69 1.56 20.18
C GLN A 75 -23.31 1.21 20.75
N PHE A 76 -22.24 1.46 20.00
CA PHE A 76 -20.88 1.26 20.47
C PHE A 76 -20.49 2.28 21.54
N ASN A 77 -20.79 3.56 21.32
CA ASN A 77 -20.48 4.62 22.29
C ASN A 77 -21.27 4.48 23.60
N GLU A 78 -22.52 4.00 23.57
CA GLU A 78 -23.32 3.71 24.76
C GLU A 78 -22.69 2.60 25.63
N LYS A 79 -22.01 1.62 25.01
CA LYS A 79 -21.35 0.51 25.70
C LYS A 79 -19.97 0.87 26.24
N ARG A 80 -19.41 2.02 25.86
CA ARG A 80 -18.07 2.47 26.27
C ARG A 80 -17.88 2.63 27.78
N GLY A 81 -18.97 2.60 28.57
CA GLY A 81 -18.95 2.59 30.04
C GLY A 81 -19.07 1.22 30.71
N VAL A 82 -19.23 0.12 29.97
CA VAL A 82 -19.33 -1.26 30.48
C VAL A 82 -18.04 -2.02 30.15
N ALA A 83 -17.62 -2.94 31.03
CA ALA A 83 -16.43 -3.76 30.81
C ALA A 83 -16.52 -4.51 29.46
N ASN A 84 -15.43 -4.49 28.68
CA ASN A 84 -15.29 -4.98 27.30
C ASN A 84 -16.08 -4.22 26.22
N ASN A 85 -15.58 -3.03 25.86
CA ASN A 85 -16.08 -2.24 24.73
C ASN A 85 -15.47 -2.71 23.40
N GLU A 86 -15.75 -3.95 23.01
CA GLU A 86 -15.28 -4.54 21.77
C GLU A 86 -16.39 -4.62 20.72
N TYR A 87 -16.05 -4.47 19.44
CA TYR A 87 -16.98 -4.72 18.35
C TYR A 87 -17.13 -6.23 18.16
N THR A 88 -18.33 -6.77 18.39
CA THR A 88 -18.56 -8.23 18.39
C THR A 88 -18.84 -8.78 16.99
N LEU A 89 -18.48 -10.05 16.77
CA LEU A 89 -18.81 -10.75 15.51
C LEU A 89 -20.32 -10.76 15.22
N ALA A 90 -21.15 -10.94 16.26
CA ALA A 90 -22.60 -10.93 16.12
C ALA A 90 -23.15 -9.58 15.59
N GLN A 91 -22.51 -8.45 15.95
CA GLN A 91 -22.84 -7.14 15.39
C GLN A 91 -22.47 -7.06 13.91
N ALA A 92 -21.29 -7.53 13.52
CA ALA A 92 -20.87 -7.59 12.11
C ALA A 92 -21.83 -8.45 11.27
N GLU A 93 -22.16 -9.65 11.71
CA GLU A 93 -23.09 -10.53 10.99
C GLU A 93 -24.50 -9.93 10.89
N LYS A 94 -24.97 -9.25 11.95
CA LYS A 94 -26.24 -8.53 11.92
C LYS A 94 -26.22 -7.43 10.87
N PHE A 95 -25.15 -6.65 10.79
CA PHE A 95 -25.00 -5.63 9.76
C PHE A 95 -25.05 -6.26 8.35
N ILE A 96 -24.31 -7.35 8.12
CA ILE A 96 -24.30 -8.07 6.84
C ILE A 96 -25.70 -8.54 6.46
N ARG A 97 -26.42 -9.21 7.37
CA ARG A 97 -27.79 -9.69 7.11
C ARG A 97 -28.72 -8.57 6.69
N GLU A 98 -28.59 -7.40 7.32
CA GLU A 98 -29.41 -6.24 7.02
C GLU A 98 -29.03 -5.59 5.69
N MET A 99 -27.72 -5.55 5.36
CA MET A 99 -27.24 -5.07 4.07
C MET A 99 -27.67 -5.97 2.90
N ARG A 100 -27.79 -7.29 3.13
CA ARG A 100 -28.32 -8.23 2.12
C ARG A 100 -29.79 -7.94 1.77
N LYS A 101 -30.57 -7.31 2.67
CA LYS A 101 -31.97 -6.93 2.41
C LYS A 101 -32.12 -5.79 1.39
N LEU A 102 -31.07 -5.01 1.16
CA LEU A 102 -31.06 -3.94 0.16
C LEU A 102 -31.08 -4.48 -1.28
N GLY A 103 -30.86 -5.78 -1.44
CA GLY A 103 -30.91 -6.47 -2.72
C GLY A 103 -29.54 -6.79 -3.28
N VAL A 104 -29.55 -7.20 -4.55
CA VAL A 104 -28.38 -7.56 -5.33
C VAL A 104 -28.30 -6.67 -6.56
N ALA A 105 -27.09 -6.44 -7.04
CA ALA A 105 -26.89 -5.78 -8.31
C ALA A 105 -27.18 -6.74 -9.49
N HIS A 106 -27.11 -6.21 -10.71
CA HIS A 106 -27.42 -6.95 -11.94
C HIS A 106 -26.60 -8.23 -12.17
N ASP A 107 -25.43 -8.34 -11.57
CA ASP A 107 -24.53 -9.50 -11.62
C ASP A 107 -24.78 -10.51 -10.49
N GLY A 108 -25.85 -10.32 -9.70
CA GLY A 108 -26.20 -11.19 -8.58
C GLY A 108 -25.36 -10.97 -7.32
N GLN A 109 -24.38 -10.06 -7.32
CA GLN A 109 -23.60 -9.74 -6.12
C GLN A 109 -24.34 -8.74 -5.23
N THR A 110 -24.24 -8.94 -3.91
CA THR A 110 -24.76 -7.98 -2.93
C THR A 110 -23.99 -6.66 -3.02
N PHE A 111 -24.66 -5.54 -2.73
CA PHE A 111 -24.00 -4.22 -2.78
C PHE A 111 -22.80 -4.12 -1.84
N ILE A 112 -22.85 -4.78 -0.68
CA ILE A 112 -21.72 -4.82 0.26
C ILE A 112 -20.54 -5.64 -0.28
N ALA A 113 -20.78 -6.74 -1.00
CA ALA A 113 -19.71 -7.49 -1.67
C ALA A 113 -19.08 -6.67 -2.80
N LYS A 114 -19.88 -5.93 -3.57
CA LYS A 114 -19.35 -4.97 -4.56
C LYS A 114 -18.51 -3.89 -3.93
N PHE A 115 -18.92 -3.40 -2.76
CA PHE A 115 -18.12 -2.45 -2.01
C PHE A 115 -16.77 -3.03 -1.59
N CYS A 116 -16.72 -4.31 -1.17
CA CYS A 116 -15.44 -5.00 -0.89
C CYS A 116 -14.55 -5.04 -2.14
N SER A 117 -15.10 -5.42 -3.30
CA SER A 117 -14.38 -5.42 -4.58
C SER A 117 -13.86 -4.03 -4.95
N LEU A 118 -14.66 -2.98 -4.75
CA LEU A 118 -14.26 -1.60 -4.98
C LEU A 118 -13.07 -1.18 -4.10
N VAL A 119 -13.09 -1.56 -2.82
CA VAL A 119 -11.99 -1.31 -1.88
C VAL A 119 -10.71 -2.03 -2.34
N SER A 120 -10.81 -3.31 -2.72
CA SER A 120 -9.67 -4.06 -3.28
C SER A 120 -9.14 -3.45 -4.58
N GLU A 121 -10.01 -2.98 -5.48
CA GLU A 121 -9.62 -2.36 -6.74
C GLU A 121 -8.87 -1.03 -6.56
N ILE A 122 -9.30 -0.21 -5.59
CA ILE A 122 -8.58 1.01 -5.19
C ILE A 122 -7.17 0.65 -4.73
N ALA A 123 -7.07 -0.37 -3.88
CA ALA A 123 -5.79 -0.83 -3.36
C ALA A 123 -4.88 -1.42 -4.44
N ASN A 124 -5.44 -2.20 -5.38
CA ASN A 124 -4.67 -2.78 -6.48
C ASN A 124 -4.06 -1.68 -7.36
N ALA A 125 -4.77 -0.57 -7.57
CA ALA A 125 -4.22 0.59 -8.28
C ALA A 125 -3.04 1.23 -7.50
N LEU A 126 -3.15 1.34 -6.18
CA LEU A 126 -2.09 1.85 -5.31
C LEU A 126 -0.88 0.90 -5.24
N ALA A 127 -1.13 -0.41 -5.12
CA ALA A 127 -0.09 -1.44 -5.14
C ALA A 127 0.61 -1.49 -6.50
N TYR A 128 -0.11 -1.25 -7.60
CA TYR A 128 0.48 -1.13 -8.92
C TYR A 128 1.41 0.09 -9.02
N MET A 129 1.01 1.24 -8.46
CA MET A 129 1.88 2.41 -8.34
C MET A 129 3.14 2.14 -7.53
N ARG A 130 3.01 1.44 -6.41
CA ARG A 130 4.16 1.00 -5.62
C ARG A 130 5.09 0.10 -6.42
N MET A 131 4.53 -0.85 -7.17
CA MET A 131 5.32 -1.75 -8.03
C MET A 131 6.02 -0.99 -9.17
N MET A 132 5.36 0.02 -9.74
CA MET A 132 5.97 0.91 -10.73
C MET A 132 7.16 1.67 -10.16
N ARG A 133 7.05 2.21 -8.93
CA ARG A 133 8.17 2.81 -8.19
C ARG A 133 9.28 1.79 -7.99
N SER A 134 8.99 0.60 -7.45
CA SER A 134 9.98 -0.47 -7.27
C SER A 134 10.68 -0.87 -8.58
N GLY A 135 9.93 -0.92 -9.69
CA GLY A 135 10.45 -1.21 -11.02
C GLY A 135 11.41 -0.12 -11.53
N GLY A 136 11.07 1.14 -11.33
CA GLY A 136 11.95 2.28 -11.64
C GLY A 136 13.23 2.25 -10.83
N LEU A 137 13.13 2.09 -9.50
CA LEU A 137 14.28 1.94 -8.60
C LEU A 137 15.18 0.78 -9.03
N ARG A 138 14.60 -0.35 -9.41
CA ARG A 138 15.36 -1.50 -9.90
C ARG A 138 16.10 -1.19 -11.20
N THR A 139 15.46 -0.52 -12.16
CA THR A 139 16.14 -0.14 -13.41
C THR A 139 17.33 0.78 -13.15
N VAL A 140 17.18 1.73 -12.23
CA VAL A 140 18.29 2.60 -11.82
C VAL A 140 19.39 1.77 -11.17
N ALA A 141 19.06 0.95 -10.18
CA ALA A 141 20.02 0.08 -9.48
C ALA A 141 20.81 -0.82 -10.45
N ASP A 142 20.12 -1.45 -11.41
CA ASP A 142 20.73 -2.29 -12.46
C ASP A 142 21.67 -1.47 -13.37
N SER A 143 21.35 -0.20 -13.63
CA SER A 143 22.14 0.70 -14.48
C SER A 143 23.35 1.28 -13.75
N THR A 144 23.32 1.31 -12.42
CA THR A 144 24.32 1.95 -11.58
C THR A 144 25.25 0.97 -10.87
N VAL A 145 25.23 -0.32 -11.23
CA VAL A 145 26.08 -1.37 -10.65
C VAL A 145 27.58 -1.02 -10.70
N PHE A 146 27.98 -0.22 -11.70
CA PHE A 146 29.36 0.21 -11.91
C PHE A 146 29.65 1.63 -11.43
N VAL A 147 28.67 2.30 -10.80
CA VAL A 147 28.82 3.64 -10.22
C VAL A 147 29.12 3.50 -8.73
N PRO A 148 30.23 4.06 -8.23
CA PRO A 148 30.53 4.02 -6.81
C PRO A 148 29.53 4.88 -6.02
N PHE A 149 28.73 4.24 -5.14
CA PHE A 149 27.76 4.90 -4.25
C PHE A 149 28.23 5.07 -2.80
N SER A 150 29.48 4.72 -2.50
CA SER A 150 30.00 4.88 -1.15
C SER A 150 30.07 6.37 -0.81
N GLY A 151 29.50 6.73 0.35
CA GLY A 151 29.18 8.09 0.77
C GLY A 151 30.28 9.12 0.52
N ASP A 152 29.81 10.32 0.14
CA ASP A 152 30.53 11.45 -0.46
C ASP A 152 30.93 11.24 -1.92
N PHE A 153 29.98 11.55 -2.82
CA PHE A 153 30.26 11.69 -4.24
C PHE A 153 31.23 12.86 -4.45
N THR A 154 32.54 12.58 -4.40
CA THR A 154 33.52 13.46 -5.01
C THR A 154 33.24 13.45 -6.50
N GLN A 155 32.74 14.58 -7.04
CA GLN A 155 32.64 14.79 -8.48
C GLN A 155 33.95 14.33 -9.12
N LEU A 156 33.86 13.45 -10.12
CA LEU A 156 35.04 12.88 -10.76
C LEU A 156 35.92 13.98 -11.36
N GLU A 157 35.30 15.09 -11.77
CA GLU A 157 35.98 16.34 -12.12
C GLU A 157 36.89 16.89 -11.02
N ARG A 158 36.44 16.89 -9.75
CA ARG A 158 37.22 17.39 -8.60
C ARG A 158 38.41 16.49 -8.23
N VAL A 159 38.43 15.25 -8.69
CA VAL A 159 39.56 14.32 -8.49
C VAL A 159 40.73 14.65 -9.42
N LEU A 160 40.47 15.29 -10.57
CA LEU A 160 41.50 15.69 -11.53
C LEU A 160 41.86 17.18 -11.50
N ASP A 161 40.95 18.03 -11.00
CA ASP A 161 41.17 19.46 -10.83
C ASP A 161 40.66 19.89 -9.44
N SER A 162 41.58 20.05 -8.49
CA SER A 162 41.27 20.54 -7.14
C SER A 162 40.73 21.98 -7.13
N ASP A 163 40.97 22.71 -8.23
CA ASP A 163 40.65 24.13 -8.40
C ASP A 163 39.45 24.37 -9.35
N ALA A 164 38.79 23.31 -9.83
CA ALA A 164 37.55 23.45 -10.59
C ALA A 164 36.43 23.91 -9.65
N SER A 165 36.29 25.23 -9.52
CA SER A 165 35.17 25.90 -8.87
C SER A 165 33.87 25.34 -9.45
N GLY A 166 33.10 24.65 -8.61
CA GLY A 166 31.83 24.07 -9.01
C GLY A 166 30.89 25.13 -9.55
N SER A 167 30.20 24.80 -10.64
CA SER A 167 28.83 25.29 -10.79
C SER A 167 28.01 24.54 -9.74
N GLU A 168 27.84 25.15 -8.57
CA GLU A 168 26.71 24.81 -7.71
C GLU A 168 25.42 24.97 -8.52
N ASP A 169 24.49 24.06 -8.29
CA ASP A 169 23.23 23.90 -9.00
C ASP A 169 22.52 25.24 -9.30
N LYS A 170 22.71 25.77 -10.52
CA LYS A 170 21.76 26.74 -11.07
C LYS A 170 20.65 25.98 -11.75
N VAL A 171 19.55 25.87 -11.01
CA VAL A 171 18.20 25.60 -11.50
C VAL A 171 17.95 26.42 -12.77
N ASP A 172 17.86 25.74 -13.90
CA ASP A 172 17.45 26.33 -15.19
C ASP A 172 15.94 26.64 -15.13
N LYS A 173 15.60 27.88 -14.75
CA LYS A 173 14.35 28.51 -15.13
C LYS A 173 14.51 28.98 -16.57
N GLY A 174 13.78 28.35 -17.48
CA GLY A 174 13.72 28.78 -18.87
C GLY A 174 13.22 30.23 -19.00
N ASP A 175 13.95 31.03 -19.76
CA ASP A 175 13.39 31.81 -20.86
C ASP A 175 14.54 32.29 -21.77
N GLY A 176 14.26 32.39 -23.07
CA GLY A 176 15.27 32.67 -24.09
C GLY A 176 15.74 34.13 -24.10
N ASP A 177 17.04 34.33 -24.33
CA ASP A 177 17.54 35.46 -25.12
C ASP A 177 18.93 35.15 -25.69
N ALA A 178 19.14 35.57 -26.93
CA ALA A 178 20.33 35.33 -27.71
C ALA A 178 21.42 36.37 -27.36
N GLY A 179 22.50 35.94 -26.72
CA GLY A 179 23.59 36.83 -26.31
C GLY A 179 24.97 36.21 -26.47
N ARG A 180 25.53 36.33 -27.68
CA ARG A 180 26.94 36.11 -28.02
C ARG A 180 27.88 36.78 -27.02
N LYS A 181 28.80 36.04 -26.38
CA LYS A 181 30.05 36.61 -25.83
C LYS A 181 31.26 35.72 -26.04
N GLU A 182 32.37 36.40 -26.28
CA GLU A 182 33.58 35.98 -26.95
C GLU A 182 34.52 35.09 -26.12
N LYS A 183 35.36 34.37 -26.87
CA LYS A 183 36.58 33.71 -26.43
C LYS A 183 37.47 34.67 -25.64
N THR A 184 38.12 34.15 -24.60
CA THR A 184 39.43 34.65 -24.18
C THR A 184 40.30 33.44 -23.89
N GLU A 185 41.15 33.10 -24.86
CA GLU A 185 42.29 32.21 -24.68
C GLU A 185 43.34 32.99 -23.86
N SER A 186 43.79 32.44 -22.74
CA SER A 186 45.08 32.80 -22.16
C SER A 186 45.89 31.51 -22.01
N GLU A 187 46.85 31.38 -22.91
CA GLU A 187 47.95 30.42 -22.82
C GLU A 187 48.88 30.87 -21.69
N SER A 188 49.15 29.96 -20.75
CA SER A 188 50.42 29.98 -20.02
C SER A 188 50.89 28.52 -19.88
N ASP A 189 51.89 28.22 -20.70
CA ASP A 189 52.73 27.02 -20.63
C ASP A 189 53.65 27.15 -19.41
N GLU A 190 53.43 26.35 -18.37
CA GLU A 190 54.51 25.89 -17.50
C GLU A 190 54.45 24.36 -17.37
N LYS A 191 55.49 23.71 -17.88
CA LYS A 191 55.70 22.27 -17.85
C LYS A 191 56.05 21.82 -16.43
N SER A 192 55.11 21.16 -15.76
CA SER A 192 55.40 20.19 -14.70
C SER A 192 55.32 18.78 -15.27
N GLU A 193 56.48 18.15 -15.47
CA GLU A 193 56.63 16.74 -15.84
C GLU A 193 56.27 15.84 -14.64
N ASP A 194 54.97 15.56 -14.45
CA ASP A 194 54.40 14.26 -14.01
C ASP A 194 52.86 14.26 -13.87
N ALA A 195 52.16 15.26 -14.40
CA ALA A 195 50.68 15.26 -14.38
C ALA A 195 50.13 14.38 -15.51
N PRO A 196 49.18 13.45 -15.25
CA PRO A 196 48.57 12.66 -16.31
C PRO A 196 47.96 13.61 -17.34
N VAL A 197 48.30 13.39 -18.62
CA VAL A 197 47.85 14.19 -19.76
C VAL A 197 46.37 14.57 -19.61
N LYS A 198 46.13 15.84 -19.22
CA LYS A 198 44.81 16.46 -19.10
C LYS A 198 44.21 16.66 -20.50
N SER A 199 43.85 15.57 -21.18
CA SER A 199 43.12 15.70 -22.44
C SER A 199 41.78 16.37 -22.14
N LYS A 200 41.47 17.47 -22.85
CA LYS A 200 40.17 18.14 -22.79
C LYS A 200 39.00 17.15 -22.99
N GLN A 201 39.25 16.07 -23.74
CA GLN A 201 38.30 14.99 -23.98
C GLN A 201 38.03 14.17 -22.72
N THR A 202 39.06 13.92 -21.88
CA THR A 202 38.93 13.21 -20.60
C THR A 202 38.10 14.04 -19.60
N LEU A 203 38.39 15.33 -19.47
CA LEU A 203 37.62 16.24 -18.61
C LEU A 203 36.15 16.32 -19.05
N GLN A 204 35.90 16.43 -20.36
CA GLN A 204 34.55 16.43 -20.90
C GLN A 204 33.82 15.11 -20.65
N ALA A 205 34.50 13.96 -20.80
CA ALA A 205 33.91 12.66 -20.50
C ALA A 205 33.56 12.52 -19.01
N MET A 206 34.41 13.02 -18.10
CA MET A 206 34.13 13.01 -16.67
C MET A 206 32.94 13.87 -16.29
N ARG A 207 32.83 15.09 -16.83
CA ARG A 207 31.64 15.95 -16.67
C ARG A 207 30.36 15.27 -17.12
N LEU A 208 30.40 14.56 -18.25
CA LEU A 208 29.26 13.80 -18.75
C LEU A 208 28.88 12.66 -17.81
N VAL A 209 29.86 11.96 -17.24
CA VAL A 209 29.61 10.89 -16.26
C VAL A 209 29.00 11.48 -14.98
N ASP A 210 29.57 12.56 -14.43
CA ASP A 210 29.03 13.24 -13.25
C ASP A 210 27.59 13.73 -13.49
N GLN A 211 27.32 14.31 -14.66
CA GLN A 211 25.98 14.74 -15.06
C GLN A 211 25.01 13.55 -15.18
N VAL A 212 25.43 12.44 -15.77
CA VAL A 212 24.61 11.24 -15.90
C VAL A 212 24.31 10.63 -14.53
N VAL A 213 25.30 10.55 -13.64
CA VAL A 213 25.11 10.06 -12.26
C VAL A 213 24.19 10.99 -11.48
N GLY A 214 24.37 12.31 -11.60
CA GLY A 214 23.46 13.31 -11.01
C GLY A 214 22.03 13.14 -11.51
N ASN A 215 21.84 12.97 -12.81
CA ASN A 215 20.53 12.71 -13.42
C ASN A 215 19.91 11.38 -12.96
N MET A 216 20.71 10.31 -12.80
CA MET A 216 20.22 9.04 -12.28
C MET A 216 19.75 9.16 -10.83
N ARG A 217 20.50 9.89 -9.99
CA ARG A 217 20.14 10.19 -8.60
C ARG A 217 18.88 11.04 -8.50
N LYS A 218 18.74 12.08 -9.34
CA LYS A 218 17.52 12.88 -9.41
C LYS A 218 16.31 12.08 -9.88
N LYS A 219 16.47 11.21 -10.88
CA LYS A 219 15.38 10.30 -11.32
C LYS A 219 15.02 9.26 -10.26
N LEU A 220 15.95 8.89 -9.38
CA LEU A 220 15.68 8.01 -8.25
C LEU A 220 14.80 8.69 -7.20
N SER A 221 15.02 9.99 -6.93
CA SER A 221 14.19 10.77 -5.99
C SER A 221 12.84 11.16 -6.59
N GLU A 222 12.77 11.66 -7.82
CA GLU A 222 11.50 12.06 -8.47
C GLU A 222 10.51 10.88 -8.63
N GLY A 223 11.04 9.66 -8.81
CA GLY A 223 10.27 8.41 -8.84
C GLY A 223 9.57 8.07 -7.51
N SER A 224 10.05 8.65 -6.41
CA SER A 224 9.63 8.32 -5.06
C SER A 224 8.40 9.11 -4.59
N ASP A 225 8.19 10.31 -5.15
CA ASP A 225 7.17 11.29 -4.70
C ASP A 225 5.77 11.07 -5.30
N TYR A 226 5.66 10.35 -6.41
CA TYR A 226 4.37 10.20 -7.12
C TYR A 226 3.25 9.64 -6.24
N PHE A 227 3.59 8.73 -5.34
CA PHE A 227 2.62 8.16 -4.40
C PHE A 227 2.18 9.19 -3.35
N HIS A 228 3.11 10.00 -2.86
CA HIS A 228 2.85 11.05 -1.90
C HIS A 228 2.00 12.17 -2.50
N MET A 229 2.40 12.72 -3.66
CA MET A 229 1.63 13.74 -4.38
C MET A 229 0.19 13.31 -4.64
N LEU A 230 -0.01 12.03 -4.97
CA LEU A 230 -1.33 11.46 -5.20
C LEU A 230 -2.16 11.38 -3.91
N LEU A 231 -1.56 10.90 -2.81
CA LEU A 231 -2.24 10.82 -1.52
C LEU A 231 -2.61 12.23 -1.01
N GLU A 232 -1.68 13.17 -1.13
CA GLU A 232 -1.87 14.55 -0.71
C GLU A 232 -2.96 15.25 -1.53
N ALA A 233 -2.91 15.15 -2.87
CA ALA A 233 -3.92 15.74 -3.75
C ALA A 233 -5.34 15.22 -3.46
N VAL A 234 -5.47 13.93 -3.13
CA VAL A 234 -6.75 13.33 -2.76
C VAL A 234 -7.19 13.77 -1.35
N THR A 235 -6.27 13.81 -0.39
CA THR A 235 -6.54 14.21 1.00
C THR A 235 -6.98 15.69 1.07
N ARG A 236 -6.27 16.59 0.38
CA ARG A 236 -6.61 18.01 0.27
C ARG A 236 -8.03 18.23 -0.29
N ARG A 237 -8.49 17.38 -1.22
CA ARG A 237 -9.86 17.45 -1.76
C ARG A 237 -10.94 16.98 -0.79
N LEU A 238 -10.60 16.12 0.16
CA LEU A 238 -11.56 15.53 1.11
C LEU A 238 -11.62 16.31 2.43
N ASN A 239 -10.53 16.99 2.80
CA ASN A 239 -10.46 17.77 4.03
C ASN A 239 -11.35 19.02 3.99
N GLY A 240 -12.05 19.28 5.10
CA GLY A 240 -12.73 20.55 5.36
C GLY A 240 -14.19 20.68 4.88
N ALA A 241 -14.69 19.81 4.00
CA ALA A 241 -16.08 19.92 3.54
C ALA A 241 -17.06 19.17 4.45
N ILE A 242 -18.06 19.88 5.00
CA ILE A 242 -19.18 19.33 5.79
C ILE A 242 -19.88 18.16 5.07
N LYS A 243 -19.86 18.21 3.73
CA LYS A 243 -20.38 17.17 2.84
C LYS A 243 -19.79 15.77 3.10
N TYR A 244 -18.60 15.66 3.69
CA TYR A 244 -17.89 14.39 3.90
C TYR A 244 -17.95 13.87 5.35
N THR A 245 -18.83 14.42 6.18
CA THR A 245 -19.02 13.97 7.58
C THR A 245 -19.37 12.49 7.69
N HIS A 246 -20.07 11.91 6.72
CA HIS A 246 -20.42 10.47 6.70
C HIS A 246 -19.20 9.57 6.55
N LEU A 247 -18.09 10.04 5.95
CA LEU A 247 -16.86 9.26 5.80
C LEU A 247 -16.23 8.93 7.16
N LYS A 248 -16.50 9.73 8.19
CA LYS A 248 -16.04 9.45 9.56
C LYS A 248 -16.58 8.12 10.10
N ASN A 249 -17.72 7.65 9.60
CA ASN A 249 -18.33 6.39 10.02
C ASN A 249 -17.75 5.16 9.30
N PHE A 250 -16.76 5.34 8.41
CA PHE A 250 -16.15 4.23 7.66
C PHE A 250 -15.55 3.15 8.57
N HIS A 251 -14.96 3.53 9.72
CA HIS A 251 -14.41 2.56 10.67
C HIS A 251 -15.42 1.48 11.12
N MET A 252 -16.72 1.79 11.17
CA MET A 252 -17.77 0.84 11.56
C MET A 252 -18.16 -0.15 10.46
N ILE A 253 -17.93 0.17 9.18
CA ILE A 253 -18.22 -0.79 8.10
C ILE A 253 -17.12 -1.84 7.96
N ILE A 254 -15.91 -1.57 8.45
CA ILE A 254 -14.72 -2.43 8.29
C ILE A 254 -14.95 -3.83 8.89
N PRO A 255 -15.40 -4.00 10.15
CA PRO A 255 -15.63 -5.33 10.70
C PRO A 255 -16.57 -6.20 9.85
N PRO A 256 -17.77 -5.72 9.42
CA PRO A 256 -18.60 -6.45 8.47
C PRO A 256 -17.92 -6.84 7.15
N ILE A 257 -17.18 -5.94 6.52
CA ILE A 257 -16.52 -6.25 5.24
C ILE A 257 -15.34 -7.20 5.41
N CYS A 258 -14.64 -7.19 6.56
CA CYS A 258 -13.63 -8.18 6.90
C CYS A 258 -14.21 -9.59 6.98
N VAL A 259 -15.38 -9.75 7.61
CA VAL A 259 -16.07 -11.06 7.66
C VAL A 259 -16.39 -11.54 6.25
N LEU A 260 -16.98 -10.68 5.40
CA LEU A 260 -17.30 -11.03 4.01
C LEU A 260 -16.07 -11.38 3.19
N HIS A 261 -14.96 -10.67 3.40
CA HIS A 261 -13.71 -10.96 2.73
C HIS A 261 -13.14 -12.33 3.15
N VAL A 262 -13.16 -12.65 4.44
CA VAL A 262 -12.73 -13.97 4.94
C VAL A 262 -13.63 -15.09 4.41
N GLU A 263 -14.95 -14.92 4.45
CA GLU A 263 -15.91 -15.88 3.86
C GLU A 263 -15.61 -16.13 2.38
N MET A 264 -15.34 -15.07 1.62
CA MET A 264 -14.94 -15.17 0.21
C MET A 264 -13.62 -15.93 0.07
N MET A 265 -12.58 -15.56 0.83
CA MET A 265 -11.26 -16.21 0.74
C MET A 265 -11.32 -17.70 1.06
N VAL A 266 -12.07 -18.10 2.09
CA VAL A 266 -12.29 -19.53 2.41
C VAL A 266 -12.95 -20.25 1.23
N ARG A 267 -14.02 -19.67 0.66
CA ARG A 267 -14.74 -20.26 -0.48
C ARG A 267 -13.85 -20.40 -1.72
N GLU A 268 -13.04 -19.38 -2.02
CA GLU A 268 -12.15 -19.39 -3.17
C GLU A 268 -10.97 -20.35 -3.00
N LYS A 269 -10.43 -20.49 -1.78
CA LYS A 269 -9.40 -21.50 -1.46
C LYS A 269 -9.94 -22.92 -1.51
N GLU A 270 -11.18 -23.14 -1.03
CA GLU A 270 -11.83 -24.45 -1.14
C GLU A 270 -12.02 -24.90 -2.59
N GLN A 271 -12.32 -23.95 -3.49
CA GLN A 271 -12.39 -24.21 -4.92
C GLN A 271 -11.05 -24.71 -5.50
N LEU A 272 -9.93 -24.16 -5.03
CA LEU A 272 -8.59 -24.62 -5.45
C LEU A 272 -8.29 -26.04 -4.97
N VAL A 273 -8.68 -26.38 -3.73
CA VAL A 273 -8.56 -27.75 -3.20
C VAL A 273 -9.37 -28.73 -4.05
N LYS A 274 -10.55 -28.31 -4.53
CA LYS A 274 -11.40 -29.06 -5.45
C LYS A 274 -10.91 -29.04 -6.91
N LYS A 275 -9.72 -28.49 -7.19
CA LYS A 275 -9.12 -28.34 -8.53
C LYS A 275 -10.00 -27.53 -9.50
N ASN A 276 -10.84 -26.63 -8.98
CA ASN A 276 -11.55 -25.68 -9.81
C ASN A 276 -10.60 -24.58 -10.28
N LYS A 277 -10.69 -24.21 -11.55
CA LYS A 277 -9.77 -23.25 -12.20
C LYS A 277 -10.03 -21.81 -11.78
N ASP A 278 -11.22 -21.53 -11.26
CA ASP A 278 -11.65 -20.18 -10.91
C ASP A 278 -11.22 -19.72 -9.51
N GLY A 279 -10.65 -20.62 -8.72
CA GLY A 279 -10.29 -20.32 -7.34
C GLY A 279 -9.17 -19.29 -7.20
N ILE A 280 -9.21 -18.55 -6.11
CA ILE A 280 -8.26 -17.50 -5.75
C ILE A 280 -7.53 -17.93 -4.47
N PHE A 281 -6.19 -17.87 -4.48
CA PHE A 281 -5.38 -18.28 -3.33
C PHE A 281 -4.96 -17.12 -2.43
N THR A 282 -4.98 -15.88 -2.94
CA THR A 282 -4.57 -14.67 -2.18
C THR A 282 -5.26 -13.40 -2.70
N ASP A 283 -5.54 -12.46 -1.80
CA ASP A 283 -6.00 -11.10 -2.11
C ASP A 283 -5.56 -10.11 -1.02
N ASP A 284 -4.29 -9.70 -1.07
CA ASP A 284 -3.72 -8.66 -0.20
C ASP A 284 -4.36 -7.27 -0.43
N GLY A 285 -5.03 -7.07 -1.57
CA GLY A 285 -5.57 -5.77 -1.98
C GLY A 285 -6.64 -5.27 -1.03
N PHE A 286 -7.48 -6.16 -0.51
CA PHE A 286 -8.57 -5.75 0.39
C PHE A 286 -8.07 -5.04 1.66
N ALA A 287 -7.08 -5.64 2.35
CA ALA A 287 -6.49 -5.07 3.56
C ALA A 287 -5.80 -3.73 3.29
N LEU A 288 -5.04 -3.66 2.19
CA LEU A 288 -4.36 -2.43 1.76
C LEU A 288 -5.37 -1.32 1.47
N GLY A 289 -6.50 -1.64 0.86
CA GLY A 289 -7.57 -0.69 0.55
C GLY A 289 -8.26 -0.16 1.80
N CYS A 290 -8.56 -1.04 2.76
CA CYS A 290 -9.12 -0.63 4.05
C CYS A 290 -8.15 0.30 4.79
N ALA A 291 -6.87 -0.06 4.85
CA ALA A 291 -5.85 0.75 5.48
C ALA A 291 -5.66 2.12 4.80
N PHE A 292 -5.68 2.16 3.46
CA PHE A 292 -5.65 3.40 2.71
C PHE A 292 -6.82 4.31 3.06
N LEU A 293 -8.05 3.79 3.04
CA LEU A 293 -9.25 4.58 3.32
C LEU A 293 -9.33 5.01 4.79
N LEU A 294 -8.88 4.18 5.72
CA LEU A 294 -8.74 4.54 7.14
C LEU A 294 -7.81 5.74 7.33
N LYS A 295 -6.64 5.71 6.68
CA LYS A 295 -5.67 6.81 6.70
C LYS A 295 -6.24 8.05 6.02
N LEU A 296 -6.85 7.88 4.85
CA LEU A 296 -7.40 8.98 4.04
C LEU A 296 -8.53 9.73 4.77
N PHE A 297 -9.37 9.02 5.52
CA PHE A 297 -10.48 9.63 6.27
C PHE A 297 -10.09 10.04 7.70
N GLY A 298 -8.88 9.73 8.15
CA GLY A 298 -8.41 10.07 9.50
C GLY A 298 -9.19 9.37 10.61
N VAL A 299 -9.64 8.12 10.37
CA VAL A 299 -10.47 7.34 11.30
C VAL A 299 -9.76 6.09 11.83
N TRP A 300 -8.43 6.08 11.76
CA TRP A 300 -7.62 4.95 12.19
C TRP A 300 -7.82 4.65 13.68
N ASP A 301 -7.71 5.67 14.54
CA ASP A 301 -7.84 5.49 15.99
C ASP A 301 -9.25 5.03 16.39
N SER A 302 -10.27 5.54 15.69
CA SER A 302 -11.66 5.08 15.85
C SER A 302 -11.80 3.60 15.52
N PHE A 303 -11.10 3.10 14.50
CA PHE A 303 -11.08 1.68 14.16
C PHE A 303 -10.31 0.84 15.19
N GLU A 304 -9.14 1.30 15.66
CA GLU A 304 -8.38 0.59 16.69
C GLU A 304 -9.17 0.47 18.00
N SER A 305 -9.95 1.49 18.35
CA SER A 305 -10.83 1.45 19.53
C SER A 305 -11.90 0.37 19.50
N LEU A 306 -12.17 -0.24 18.33
CA LEU A 306 -13.12 -1.35 18.19
C LEU A 306 -12.58 -2.68 18.71
N HIS A 307 -11.25 -2.83 18.83
CA HIS A 307 -10.60 -4.10 19.19
C HIS A 307 -11.08 -5.29 18.35
N TRP A 308 -11.35 -5.05 17.06
CA TRP A 308 -12.05 -6.01 16.19
C TRP A 308 -11.32 -7.34 16.06
N PHE A 309 -10.02 -7.33 15.73
CA PHE A 309 -9.26 -8.56 15.53
C PHE A 309 -9.11 -9.38 16.82
N GLU A 310 -8.97 -8.71 17.96
CA GLU A 310 -8.94 -9.34 19.29
C GLU A 310 -10.29 -10.01 19.62
N SER A 311 -11.40 -9.29 19.41
CA SER A 311 -12.76 -9.81 19.55
C SER A 311 -13.01 -11.07 18.72
N VAL A 312 -12.60 -11.06 17.45
CA VAL A 312 -12.72 -12.19 16.53
C VAL A 312 -11.88 -13.38 16.99
N ARG A 313 -10.63 -13.14 17.38
CA ARG A 313 -9.70 -14.16 17.86
C ARG A 313 -10.23 -14.82 19.13
N ASN A 314 -10.74 -14.03 20.07
CA ASN A 314 -11.34 -14.52 21.31
C ASN A 314 -12.59 -15.37 21.03
N HIS A 315 -13.47 -14.90 20.14
CA HIS A 315 -14.71 -15.60 19.79
C HIS A 315 -14.44 -16.95 19.11
N TYR A 316 -13.64 -16.98 18.04
CA TYR A 316 -13.34 -18.25 17.36
C TYR A 316 -12.45 -19.16 18.20
N GLY A 317 -11.50 -18.60 18.95
CA GLY A 317 -10.65 -19.37 19.86
C GLY A 317 -11.42 -20.03 21.00
N ALA A 318 -12.44 -19.37 21.56
CA ALA A 318 -13.34 -19.97 22.54
C ALA A 318 -14.19 -21.09 21.93
N ARG A 319 -14.75 -20.87 20.74
CA ARG A 319 -15.53 -21.90 20.01
C ARG A 319 -14.68 -23.11 19.65
N LEU A 320 -13.46 -22.91 19.19
CA LEU A 320 -12.54 -24.00 18.83
C LEU A 320 -12.18 -24.84 20.06
N ARG A 321 -11.91 -24.20 21.20
CA ARG A 321 -11.66 -24.91 22.47
C ARG A 321 -12.86 -25.77 22.88
N ALA A 322 -14.07 -25.21 22.87
CA ALA A 322 -15.28 -25.95 23.21
C ALA A 322 -15.51 -27.17 22.30
N VAL A 323 -15.26 -27.03 20.99
CA VAL A 323 -15.37 -28.16 20.04
C VAL A 323 -14.30 -29.21 20.31
N LYS A 324 -13.04 -28.81 20.55
CA LYS A 324 -11.93 -29.74 20.84
C LYS A 324 -12.14 -30.48 22.17
N GLU A 325 -12.58 -29.78 23.21
CA GLU A 325 -12.92 -30.38 24.50
C GLU A 325 -14.03 -31.43 24.37
N GLY A 326 -15.06 -31.15 23.55
CA GLY A 326 -16.11 -32.13 23.28
C GLY A 326 -15.63 -33.35 22.48
N ILE A 327 -14.69 -33.17 21.53
CA ILE A 327 -14.06 -34.30 20.81
C ILE A 327 -13.28 -35.16 21.81
N SER A 328 -12.40 -34.57 22.62
CA SER A 328 -11.60 -35.31 23.59
C SER A 328 -12.44 -36.00 24.68
N ALA A 329 -13.50 -35.34 25.16
CA ALA A 329 -14.42 -35.94 26.13
C ALA A 329 -15.07 -37.22 25.56
N HIS A 330 -15.49 -37.19 24.29
CA HIS A 330 -16.07 -38.35 23.64
C HIS A 330 -15.06 -39.45 23.33
N GLU A 331 -13.84 -39.09 22.88
CA GLU A 331 -12.76 -40.06 22.68
C GLU A 331 -12.41 -40.78 23.99
N GLN A 332 -12.42 -40.04 25.11
CA GLN A 332 -12.20 -40.59 26.44
C GLN A 332 -13.36 -41.50 26.88
N GLU A 333 -14.62 -41.12 26.63
CA GLU A 333 -15.78 -41.99 26.87
C GLU A 333 -15.73 -43.29 26.06
N VAL A 334 -15.27 -43.24 24.80
CA VAL A 334 -15.11 -44.42 23.94
C VAL A 334 -13.99 -45.32 24.46
N SER A 335 -12.87 -44.75 24.93
CA SER A 335 -11.76 -45.49 25.56
C SER A 335 -12.18 -46.17 26.87
N ASP A 336 -12.92 -45.46 27.73
CA ASP A 336 -13.42 -45.98 29.01
C ASP A 336 -14.48 -47.07 28.81
N ARG A 337 -15.29 -47.00 27.74
CA ARG A 337 -16.24 -48.06 27.37
C ARG A 337 -15.59 -49.23 26.63
N ALA A 338 -14.46 -49.05 25.95
CA ALA A 338 -13.71 -50.14 25.33
C ALA A 338 -13.06 -51.08 26.37
N SER A 339 -12.92 -50.63 27.61
CA SER A 339 -12.47 -51.43 28.75
C SER A 339 -13.62 -52.08 29.56
N GLY A 340 -14.88 -51.89 29.13
CA GLY A 340 -16.08 -52.56 29.69
C GLY A 340 -16.93 -53.23 28.60
N GLU A 341 -17.73 -54.25 28.95
CA GLU A 341 -18.60 -54.95 28.01
C GLU A 341 -19.81 -54.07 27.61
N GLY A 342 -19.73 -53.38 26.46
CA GLY A 342 -20.88 -52.67 25.88
C GLY A 342 -20.59 -52.13 24.47
N ALA A 343 -21.32 -52.59 23.46
CA ALA A 343 -21.16 -52.15 22.07
C ALA A 343 -21.50 -50.65 21.91
N PRO A 344 -20.82 -49.90 21.01
CA PRO A 344 -21.07 -48.48 20.81
C PRO A 344 -22.50 -48.21 20.33
N SER A 345 -23.18 -47.24 20.92
CA SER A 345 -24.42 -46.69 20.36
C SER A 345 -24.10 -46.00 19.03
N PRO A 346 -24.76 -46.36 17.91
CA PRO A 346 -24.50 -45.77 16.60
C PRO A 346 -24.67 -44.23 16.56
N TYR A 347 -25.52 -43.69 17.44
CA TYR A 347 -25.85 -42.27 17.48
C TYR A 347 -24.72 -41.37 18.00
N GLY A 348 -23.80 -41.86 18.85
CA GLY A 348 -22.73 -41.04 19.41
C GLY A 348 -21.56 -40.80 18.44
N VAL A 349 -21.32 -41.74 17.52
CA VAL A 349 -20.19 -41.71 16.59
C VAL A 349 -20.41 -40.67 15.48
N GLU A 350 -21.67 -40.48 15.05
CA GLU A 350 -22.03 -39.47 14.05
C GLU A 350 -21.83 -38.04 14.57
N ASP A 351 -22.13 -37.77 15.85
CA ASP A 351 -21.94 -36.44 16.44
C ASP A 351 -20.46 -36.02 16.45
N VAL A 352 -19.54 -36.92 16.83
CA VAL A 352 -18.10 -36.61 16.86
C VAL A 352 -17.45 -36.60 15.48
N SER A 353 -17.95 -37.44 14.57
CA SER A 353 -17.60 -37.34 13.15
C SER A 353 -17.93 -35.96 12.59
N ASN A 354 -19.05 -35.33 13.02
CA ASN A 354 -19.43 -33.98 12.61
C ASN A 354 -18.65 -32.86 13.32
N MET A 355 -18.09 -33.12 14.51
CA MET A 355 -17.28 -32.14 15.25
C MET A 355 -15.89 -31.92 14.63
N HIS A 356 -15.26 -32.94 14.05
CA HIS A 356 -13.94 -32.83 13.42
C HIS A 356 -13.92 -31.85 12.22
N PRO A 357 -14.82 -31.97 11.21
CA PRO A 357 -14.94 -30.99 10.13
C PRO A 357 -15.25 -29.58 10.65
N THR A 358 -16.05 -29.47 11.71
CA THR A 358 -16.36 -28.18 12.35
C THR A 358 -15.10 -27.54 12.93
N ALA A 359 -14.25 -28.31 13.61
CA ALA A 359 -12.96 -27.84 14.12
C ALA A 359 -12.04 -27.37 12.98
N MET A 360 -11.89 -28.17 11.92
CA MET A 360 -11.07 -27.80 10.75
C MET A 360 -11.57 -26.53 10.04
N MET A 361 -12.89 -26.36 9.93
CA MET A 361 -13.47 -25.15 9.36
C MET A 361 -13.17 -23.92 10.22
N LEU A 362 -13.30 -24.03 11.55
CA LEU A 362 -12.96 -22.95 12.48
C LEU A 362 -11.48 -22.58 12.41
N GLU A 363 -10.58 -23.57 12.35
CA GLU A 363 -9.14 -23.35 12.17
C GLU A 363 -8.83 -22.63 10.85
N THR A 364 -9.49 -23.03 9.76
CA THR A 364 -9.33 -22.37 8.46
C THR A 364 -9.76 -20.90 8.53
N VAL A 365 -10.95 -20.62 9.08
CA VAL A 365 -11.45 -19.24 9.23
C VAL A 365 -10.52 -18.41 10.12
N MET A 366 -10.01 -18.97 11.22
CA MET A 366 -9.06 -18.28 12.09
C MET A 366 -7.73 -17.97 11.39
N SER A 367 -7.22 -18.90 10.60
CA SER A 367 -6.00 -18.71 9.80
C SER A 367 -6.17 -17.57 8.79
N GLU A 368 -7.33 -17.50 8.12
CA GLU A 368 -7.64 -16.40 7.20
C GLU A 368 -7.76 -15.06 7.92
N PHE A 369 -8.38 -15.00 9.09
CA PHE A 369 -8.43 -13.77 9.89
C PHE A 369 -7.04 -13.32 10.36
N THR A 370 -6.17 -14.27 10.71
CA THR A 370 -4.78 -13.98 11.11
C THR A 370 -4.01 -13.40 9.94
N THR A 371 -4.12 -14.02 8.75
CA THR A 371 -3.52 -13.52 7.51
C THR A 371 -4.03 -12.11 7.18
N LEU A 372 -5.32 -11.86 7.37
CA LEU A 372 -5.92 -10.55 7.17
C LEU A 372 -5.36 -9.51 8.14
N GLU A 373 -5.25 -9.84 9.44
CA GLU A 373 -4.69 -8.97 10.45
C GLU A 373 -3.23 -8.59 10.13
N GLU A 374 -2.40 -9.56 9.77
CA GLU A 374 -1.03 -9.34 9.33
C GLU A 374 -0.96 -8.41 8.11
N ALA A 375 -1.87 -8.58 7.15
CA ALA A 375 -1.98 -7.69 5.99
C ALA A 375 -2.38 -6.26 6.38
N PHE A 376 -3.26 -6.07 7.37
CA PHE A 376 -3.61 -4.76 7.92
C PHE A 376 -2.41 -4.10 8.62
N VAL A 377 -1.69 -4.85 9.45
CA VAL A 377 -0.48 -4.36 10.15
C VAL A 377 0.60 -3.97 9.15
N SER A 378 0.87 -4.80 8.15
CA SER A 378 1.82 -4.49 7.08
C SER A 378 1.40 -3.24 6.29
N SER A 379 0.10 -3.10 5.98
CA SER A 379 -0.42 -1.93 5.28
C SER A 379 -0.35 -0.66 6.13
N LYS A 380 -0.57 -0.76 7.45
CA LYS A 380 -0.37 0.35 8.39
C LYS A 380 1.05 0.88 8.26
N VAL A 381 2.05 0.02 8.43
CA VAL A 381 3.47 0.40 8.32
C VAL A 381 3.77 1.08 6.99
N PHE A 382 3.25 0.56 5.89
CA PHE A 382 3.43 1.15 4.56
C PHE A 382 2.96 2.61 4.45
N PHE A 383 1.80 2.97 5.03
CA PHE A 383 1.31 4.35 4.99
C PHE A 383 1.98 5.26 6.01
N TYR A 384 2.44 4.72 7.15
CA TYR A 384 3.21 5.49 8.13
C TYR A 384 4.63 5.79 7.64
N SER A 385 5.34 4.82 7.05
CA SER A 385 6.67 5.04 6.47
C SER A 385 6.61 6.03 5.31
N ALA A 386 5.58 5.95 4.47
CA ALA A 386 5.37 6.92 3.39
C ALA A 386 5.09 8.35 3.91
N SER A 387 4.52 8.49 5.12
CA SER A 387 4.33 9.80 5.76
C SER A 387 5.64 10.33 6.37
N LEU A 388 6.52 9.43 6.82
CA LEU A 388 7.82 9.77 7.42
C LEU A 388 8.85 10.18 6.35
N GLU A 389 8.88 9.47 5.22
CA GLU A 389 9.66 9.87 4.03
C GLU A 389 9.29 11.30 3.60
N ALA A 390 7.99 11.63 3.61
CA ALA A 390 7.50 12.95 3.25
C ALA A 390 7.88 14.06 4.25
N GLY A 391 7.92 13.78 5.55
CA GLY A 391 8.35 14.77 6.56
C GLY A 391 9.82 15.17 6.39
N ILE A 392 10.68 14.21 6.04
CA ILE A 392 12.11 14.46 5.82
C ILE A 392 12.34 15.29 4.54
N ASP A 393 11.54 15.09 3.49
CA ASP A 393 11.69 15.87 2.25
C ASP A 393 11.08 17.27 2.35
N VAL A 394 10.04 17.47 3.19
CA VAL A 394 9.49 18.81 3.49
C VAL A 394 10.45 19.62 4.37
N GLU A 395 11.04 19.01 5.41
CA GLU A 395 12.05 19.68 6.25
C GLU A 395 13.25 20.14 5.40
N LYS A 396 13.70 19.33 4.43
CA LYS A 396 14.76 19.73 3.50
C LYS A 396 14.36 20.87 2.55
N GLN A 397 13.11 20.91 2.09
CA GLN A 397 12.62 22.02 1.27
C GLN A 397 12.48 23.31 2.07
N GLU A 398 12.02 23.24 3.32
CA GLU A 398 11.93 24.39 4.21
C GLU A 398 13.33 24.92 4.59
N ASP A 399 14.30 24.03 4.83
CA ASP A 399 15.70 24.41 5.06
C ASP A 399 16.34 25.08 3.81
N GLU A 400 16.06 24.57 2.60
CA GLU A 400 16.53 25.15 1.33
C GLU A 400 15.86 26.52 1.03
N GLU A 401 14.59 26.70 1.39
CA GLU A 401 13.88 27.99 1.26
C GLU A 401 14.36 29.02 2.30
N GLU A 402 14.65 28.61 3.55
CA GLU A 402 15.23 29.48 4.57
C GLU A 402 16.67 29.92 4.23
N GLU A 403 17.47 29.06 3.60
CA GLU A 403 18.81 29.43 3.11
C GLU A 403 18.73 30.43 1.94
N ALA A 404 17.76 30.26 1.02
CA ALA A 404 17.53 31.20 -0.08
C ALA A 404 17.01 32.59 0.40
N GLU A 405 16.23 32.65 1.49
CA GLU A 405 15.82 33.92 2.12
C GLU A 405 16.97 34.62 2.86
N LYS A 406 17.94 33.87 3.40
CA LYS A 406 19.15 34.47 4.04
C LYS A 406 20.11 35.05 3.01
N ASP A 407 20.29 34.40 1.87
CA ASP A 407 21.16 34.90 0.79
C ASP A 407 20.60 36.14 0.08
N THR A 408 19.27 36.29 0.04
CA THR A 408 18.64 37.50 -0.52
C THR A 408 18.69 38.70 0.43
N ASN A 409 18.78 38.48 1.75
CA ASN A 409 18.88 39.56 2.75
C ASN A 409 20.32 40.07 3.00
N LEU A 410 21.36 39.33 2.58
CA LEU A 410 22.76 39.74 2.72
C LEU A 410 23.29 40.61 1.55
N GLY A 411 22.51 40.78 0.48
CA GLY A 411 22.87 41.60 -0.69
C GLY A 411 22.39 43.06 -0.64
N GLY A 412 21.66 43.48 0.39
CA GLY A 412 20.95 44.77 0.42
C GLY A 412 21.68 45.97 1.05
N ASP A 413 22.74 45.77 1.83
CA ASP A 413 23.29 46.82 2.71
C ASP A 413 24.69 47.33 2.30
N ALA A 414 24.94 47.47 0.99
CA ALA A 414 26.18 48.07 0.49
C ALA A 414 25.96 49.11 -0.62
N GLN A 415 24.98 50.01 -0.48
CA GLN A 415 25.00 51.27 -1.23
C GLN A 415 24.29 52.40 -0.48
N GLY A 416 25.02 53.03 0.44
CA GLY A 416 24.47 54.11 1.26
C GLY A 416 25.53 54.82 2.11
N ARG A 417 26.56 55.39 1.47
CA ARG A 417 27.24 56.61 1.92
C ARG A 417 28.11 57.21 0.83
#